data_AF-A0A8A1MEG0-F1
#
_entry.id   AF-A0A8A1MEG0-F1
#
_cell.length_a   1.000
_cell.length_b   1.000
_cell.length_c   1.000
_cell.angle_alpha   90.00
_cell.angle_beta   90.00
_cell.angle_gamma   90.00
#
_symmetry.space_group_name_H-M   'P 1'
#
loop_
_entity.id
_entity.type
_entity.pdbx_description
1 polymer ?
#
loop_
_entity_poly.entity_id
_entity_poly.type
_entity_poly.pdbx_seq_one_letter_code
_entity_poly.pdbx_strand_id
1 'polypeptide(L)'
;MADSEPSYIDYEAFLDPSFSPSAFANTLVTSTNNPSDTPLDLSTPLSRVLFDIQEIDTHIHTLATKSALPLLTHTRGQTDAGQRVLEAVEGQVSALREGYRRLEKDVLERWESAEEVRGAAERSWATVRLARAVGRCLVLGRQLEGQMLELTGRPVGAGPDSGSSLVVEDHRALVRASNTLLMLRRMFTTTEDEECFGLDRVKVIRTLRSDLISPAESAVKARATQIIN
;
A
#
# COMPACT_ATOMS: atom_id res chain seq x y z
N MET A 1 -28.37 32.41 41.85
CA MET A 1 -29.49 33.20 41.30
C MET A 1 -29.45 34.52 42.02
N ALA A 2 -28.79 35.51 41.41
CA ALA A 2 -28.79 36.88 41.92
C ALA A 2 -29.99 37.54 41.25
N ASP A 3 -30.93 38.03 42.06
CA ASP A 3 -32.06 38.82 41.59
C ASP A 3 -31.53 39.98 40.77
N SER A 4 -31.85 40.00 39.48
CA SER A 4 -31.54 41.11 38.59
C SER A 4 -32.34 42.31 39.08
N GLU A 5 -31.67 43.26 39.72
CA GLU A 5 -32.23 44.60 39.89
C GLU A 5 -32.75 45.06 38.51
N PRO A 6 -33.98 45.57 38.42
CA PRO A 6 -34.54 46.02 37.15
C PRO A 6 -33.68 47.17 36.64
N SER A 7 -32.75 46.88 35.73
CA SER A 7 -31.95 47.90 35.06
C SER A 7 -32.84 48.64 34.07
N TYR A 8 -32.76 49.96 34.09
CA TYR A 8 -33.44 50.83 33.13
C TYR A 8 -32.88 50.64 31.70
N ILE A 9 -31.68 50.05 31.57
CA ILE A 9 -31.02 49.78 30.32
C ILE A 9 -31.36 48.37 29.82
N ASP A 10 -31.81 48.31 28.56
CA ASP A 10 -32.03 47.05 27.86
C ASP A 10 -30.71 46.50 27.31
N TYR A 11 -29.98 45.77 28.16
CA TYR A 11 -28.71 45.16 27.79
C TYR A 11 -28.86 44.08 26.71
N GLU A 12 -30.02 43.41 26.62
CA GLU A 12 -30.26 42.37 25.62
C GLU A 12 -30.29 42.99 24.22
N ALA A 13 -30.95 44.14 24.07
CA ALA A 13 -30.96 44.90 22.81
C ALA A 13 -29.56 45.36 22.36
N PHE A 14 -28.66 45.66 23.30
CA PHE A 14 -27.28 46.10 23.00
C PHE A 14 -26.30 44.96 22.73
N LEU A 15 -26.55 43.77 23.30
CA LEU A 15 -25.72 42.58 23.09
C LEU A 15 -26.19 41.74 21.89
N ASP A 16 -27.33 42.08 21.29
CA ASP A 16 -27.86 41.39 20.12
C ASP A 16 -26.91 41.56 18.90
N PRO A 17 -26.58 40.48 18.18
CA PRO A 17 -25.67 40.54 17.02
C PRO A 17 -26.21 41.37 15.84
N SER A 18 -27.50 41.70 15.82
CA SER A 18 -28.14 42.57 14.83
C SER A 18 -28.24 44.04 15.27
N PHE A 19 -27.73 44.39 16.46
CA PHE A 19 -27.74 45.75 16.96
C PHE A 19 -27.02 46.72 16.00
N SER A 20 -27.71 47.79 15.61
CA SER A 20 -27.17 48.83 14.74
C SER A 20 -27.16 50.18 15.47
N PRO A 21 -25.98 50.75 15.76
CA PRO A 21 -25.88 52.04 16.46
C PRO A 21 -26.59 53.18 15.73
N SER A 22 -26.56 53.17 14.38
CA SER A 22 -27.20 54.21 13.57
C SER A 22 -28.73 54.09 13.57
N ALA A 23 -29.26 52.86 13.53
CA ALA A 23 -30.70 52.63 13.62
C ALA A 23 -31.22 53.00 15.02
N PHE A 24 -30.47 52.65 16.07
CA PHE A 24 -30.78 53.04 17.44
C PHE A 24 -30.77 54.57 17.61
N ALA A 25 -29.72 55.25 17.16
CA ALA A 25 -29.63 56.71 17.22
C ALA A 25 -30.77 57.39 16.45
N ASN A 26 -31.13 56.88 15.26
CA ASN A 26 -32.25 57.41 14.47
C ASN A 26 -33.59 57.21 15.19
N THR A 27 -33.80 56.02 15.78
CA THR A 27 -34.99 55.73 16.60
C THR A 27 -35.06 56.67 17.80
N LEU A 28 -33.93 56.96 18.44
CA LEU A 28 -33.86 57.88 19.57
C LEU A 28 -34.26 59.30 19.16
N VAL A 29 -33.66 59.83 18.08
CA VAL A 29 -33.94 61.18 17.57
C VAL A 29 -35.40 61.34 17.13
N THR A 30 -35.95 60.34 16.46
CA THR A 30 -37.36 60.35 16.01
C THR A 30 -38.34 60.13 17.16
N SER A 31 -37.94 59.46 18.24
CA SER A 31 -38.78 59.30 19.45
C SER A 31 -38.82 60.55 20.32
N THR A 32 -37.78 61.39 20.31
CA THR A 32 -37.68 62.59 21.15
C THR A 32 -38.15 63.86 20.47
N ASN A 33 -38.31 63.88 19.14
CA ASN A 33 -38.66 65.07 18.38
C ASN A 33 -39.96 64.87 17.59
N ASN A 34 -40.78 65.93 17.47
CA ASN A 34 -41.89 65.95 16.54
C ASN A 34 -41.44 66.42 15.15
N PRO A 35 -42.09 65.97 14.05
CA PRO A 35 -41.73 66.37 12.69
C PRO A 35 -41.97 67.85 12.39
N SER A 36 -42.58 68.59 13.31
CA SER A 36 -42.85 70.03 13.22
C SER A 36 -41.91 70.87 14.08
N ASP A 37 -41.00 70.26 14.85
CA ASP A 37 -40.03 70.99 15.66
C ASP A 37 -38.91 71.58 14.79
N THR A 38 -38.84 72.91 14.75
CA THR A 38 -37.74 73.67 14.13
C THR A 38 -37.22 74.71 15.12
N PRO A 39 -35.97 74.61 15.60
CA PRO A 39 -34.94 73.64 15.25
C PRO A 39 -35.10 72.27 15.94
N LEU A 40 -34.53 71.23 15.34
CA LEU A 40 -34.46 69.87 15.88
C LEU A 40 -33.68 69.82 17.20
N ASP A 41 -34.25 69.23 18.24
CA ASP A 41 -33.59 69.07 19.54
C ASP A 41 -32.73 67.79 19.57
N LEU A 42 -31.41 67.99 19.55
CA LEU A 42 -30.41 66.92 19.71
C LEU A 42 -29.91 66.80 21.15
N SER A 43 -30.22 67.75 22.02
CA SER A 43 -29.71 67.77 23.39
C SER A 43 -30.36 66.68 24.24
N THR A 44 -31.65 66.45 24.06
CA THR A 44 -32.41 65.41 24.76
C THR A 44 -31.95 63.99 24.40
N PRO A 45 -31.87 63.57 23.12
CA PRO A 45 -31.37 62.23 22.78
C PRO A 45 -29.89 62.03 23.16
N LEU A 46 -29.05 63.06 23.04
CA LEU A 46 -27.65 62.99 23.42
C LEU A 46 -27.47 62.83 24.94
N SER A 47 -28.22 63.61 25.73
CA SER A 47 -28.16 63.49 27.19
C SER A 47 -28.58 62.10 27.66
N ARG A 48 -29.61 61.50 27.05
CA ARG A 48 -30.02 60.11 27.33
C ARG A 48 -28.90 59.10 27.07
N VAL A 49 -28.26 59.15 25.90
CA VAL A 49 -27.14 58.24 25.59
C VAL A 49 -25.97 58.43 26.56
N LEU A 50 -25.67 59.66 26.96
CA LEU A 50 -24.63 59.93 27.96
C LEU A 50 -24.96 59.32 29.32
N PHE A 51 -26.21 59.44 29.78
CA PHE A 51 -26.65 58.78 31.01
C PHE A 51 -26.53 57.26 30.91
N ASP A 52 -26.96 56.67 29.77
CA ASP A 52 -26.88 55.22 29.55
C ASP A 52 -25.40 54.73 29.61
N ILE A 53 -24.48 55.47 28.98
CA ILE A 53 -23.04 55.15 29.01
C ILE A 53 -22.48 55.24 30.42
N GLN A 54 -22.83 56.29 31.17
CA GLN A 54 -22.35 56.47 32.55
C GLN A 54 -22.86 55.37 33.47
N GLU A 55 -24.12 54.95 33.30
CA GLU A 55 -24.70 53.84 34.06
C GLU A 55 -24.01 52.51 33.72
N ILE A 56 -23.74 52.23 32.44
CA ILE A 56 -22.96 51.05 32.02
C ILE A 56 -21.57 51.06 32.66
N ASP A 57 -20.85 52.17 32.58
CA ASP A 57 -19.48 52.27 33.09
C ASP A 57 -19.42 52.11 34.61
N THR A 58 -20.34 52.76 35.33
CA THR A 58 -20.46 52.60 36.79
C THR A 58 -20.83 51.18 37.18
N HIS A 59 -21.72 50.52 36.43
CA HIS A 59 -22.09 49.13 36.67
C HIS A 59 -20.91 48.17 36.41
N ILE A 60 -20.21 48.32 35.28
CA ILE A 60 -19.00 47.54 34.97
C ILE A 60 -17.94 47.75 36.04
N HIS A 61 -17.66 49.00 36.42
CA HIS A 61 -16.68 49.31 37.44
C HIS A 61 -17.06 48.69 38.80
N THR A 62 -18.33 48.80 39.19
CA THR A 62 -18.84 48.25 40.45
C THR A 62 -18.75 46.74 40.45
N LEU A 63 -19.17 46.08 39.37
CA LEU A 63 -19.14 44.63 39.23
C LEU A 63 -17.71 44.13 39.20
N ALA A 64 -16.85 44.70 38.35
CA ALA A 64 -15.43 44.34 38.25
C ALA A 64 -14.70 44.54 39.59
N THR A 65 -14.98 45.61 40.33
CA THR A 65 -14.35 45.86 41.64
C THR A 65 -14.85 44.88 42.70
N LYS A 66 -16.17 44.64 42.77
CA LYS A 66 -16.77 43.68 43.72
C LYS A 66 -16.35 42.24 43.42
N SER A 67 -16.21 41.88 42.15
CA SER A 67 -15.88 40.51 41.70
C SER A 67 -14.44 40.35 41.20
N ALA A 68 -13.53 41.27 41.53
CA ALA A 68 -12.14 41.26 41.03
C ALA A 68 -11.43 39.93 41.37
N LEU A 69 -11.56 39.48 42.62
CA LEU A 69 -10.95 38.23 43.09
C LEU A 69 -11.55 36.98 42.40
N PRO A 70 -12.89 36.81 42.33
CA PRO A 70 -13.49 35.74 41.52
C PRO A 70 -13.02 35.71 40.07
N LEU A 71 -12.97 36.86 39.39
CA LEU A 71 -12.53 36.94 37.99
C LEU A 71 -11.07 36.50 37.82
N LEU A 72 -10.17 37.00 38.67
CA LEU A 72 -8.76 36.60 38.64
C LEU A 72 -8.59 35.11 38.97
N THR A 73 -9.36 34.60 39.92
CA THR A 73 -9.30 33.18 40.31
C THR A 73 -9.81 32.29 39.18
N HIS A 74 -10.88 32.69 38.49
CA HIS A 74 -11.40 31.96 37.33
C HIS A 74 -10.40 31.93 36.18
N THR A 75 -9.84 33.09 35.81
CA THR A 75 -8.84 33.19 34.75
C THR A 75 -7.61 32.35 35.08
N ARG A 76 -7.12 32.41 36.32
CA ARG A 76 -6.00 31.57 36.78
C ARG A 76 -6.33 30.09 36.71
N GLY A 77 -7.52 29.69 37.16
CA GLY A 77 -7.97 28.30 37.09
C GLY A 77 -8.03 27.78 35.66
N GLN A 78 -8.48 28.63 34.72
CA GLN A 78 -8.55 28.31 33.30
C GLN A 78 -7.14 28.18 32.69
N THR A 79 -6.21 29.08 33.01
CA THR A 79 -4.81 28.97 32.53
C THR A 79 -4.13 27.73 33.10
N ASP A 80 -4.28 27.47 34.40
CA ASP A 80 -3.66 26.33 35.08
C ASP A 80 -4.24 24.99 34.56
N ALA A 81 -5.54 24.96 34.21
CA ALA A 81 -6.15 23.80 33.56
C ALA A 81 -5.66 23.62 32.13
N GLY A 82 -5.59 24.69 31.34
CA GLY A 82 -5.09 24.65 29.97
C GLY A 82 -3.64 24.16 29.91
N GLN A 83 -2.79 24.64 30.82
CA GLN A 83 -1.40 24.24 30.89
C GLN A 83 -1.23 22.76 31.25
N ARG A 84 -2.00 22.24 32.23
CA ARG A 84 -1.99 20.80 32.56
C ARG A 84 -2.40 19.92 31.39
N VAL A 85 -3.40 20.34 30.61
CA VAL A 85 -3.83 19.60 29.42
C VAL A 85 -2.71 19.61 28.37
N LEU A 86 -2.09 20.77 28.13
CA LEU A 86 -1.00 20.90 27.17
C LEU A 86 0.18 19.99 27.53
N GLU A 87 0.64 20.04 28.80
CA GLU A 87 1.75 19.21 29.29
C GLU A 87 1.46 17.71 29.13
N ALA A 88 0.24 17.28 29.44
CA ALA A 88 -0.17 15.88 29.26
C ALA A 88 -0.16 15.45 27.78
N VAL A 89 -0.66 16.31 26.89
CA VAL A 89 -0.70 16.05 25.44
C VAL A 89 0.71 16.02 24.88
N GLU A 90 1.58 16.97 25.23
CA GLU A 90 2.98 16.99 24.81
C GLU A 90 3.74 15.73 25.26
N GLY A 91 3.50 15.29 26.50
CA GLY A 91 4.02 14.02 27.02
C GLY A 91 3.59 12.82 26.18
N GLN A 92 2.30 12.72 25.85
CA GLN A 92 1.79 11.62 25.02
C GLN A 92 2.31 11.66 23.58
N VAL A 93 2.37 12.84 22.97
CA VAL A 93 2.89 13.03 21.60
C VAL A 93 4.37 12.66 21.52
N SER A 94 5.16 13.05 22.53
CA SER A 94 6.58 12.71 22.58
C SER A 94 6.80 11.20 22.73
N ALA A 95 6.04 10.53 23.60
CA ALA A 95 6.07 9.07 23.76
C ALA A 95 5.66 8.34 22.47
N LEU A 96 4.62 8.81 21.79
CA LEU A 96 4.18 8.25 20.51
C LEU A 96 5.26 8.40 19.43
N ARG A 97 5.88 9.58 19.34
CA ARG A 97 6.95 9.86 18.37
C ARG A 97 8.20 9.02 18.62
N GLU A 98 8.50 8.70 19.88
CA GLU A 98 9.59 7.79 20.21
C GLU A 98 9.22 6.34 19.89
N GLY A 99 8.01 5.90 20.24
CA GLY A 99 7.49 4.59 19.89
C GLY A 99 7.49 4.33 18.38
N TYR A 100 7.08 5.33 17.59
CA TYR A 100 7.12 5.26 16.14
C TYR A 100 8.55 5.13 15.59
N ARG A 101 9.50 5.94 16.09
CA ARG A 101 10.92 5.84 15.68
C ARG A 101 11.52 4.46 15.99
N ARG A 102 11.15 3.87 17.12
CA ARG A 102 11.58 2.50 17.44
C ARG A 102 10.96 1.49 16.49
N LEU A 103 9.66 1.62 16.19
CA LEU A 103 8.97 0.73 15.24
C LEU A 103 9.56 0.82 13.84
N GLU A 104 9.86 2.03 13.36
CA GLU A 104 10.49 2.27 12.07
C GLU A 104 11.83 1.55 11.97
N LYS A 105 12.69 1.71 12.97
CA LYS A 105 13.99 1.04 13.01
C LYS A 105 13.89 -0.48 13.14
N ASP A 106 13.03 -0.96 14.04
CA ASP A 106 13.00 -2.39 14.37
C ASP A 106 12.17 -3.21 13.39
N VAL A 107 11.20 -2.61 12.70
CA VAL A 107 10.28 -3.33 11.82
C VAL A 107 10.43 -2.92 10.36
N LEU A 108 10.38 -1.63 10.03
CA LEU A 108 10.42 -1.19 8.62
C LEU A 108 11.78 -1.52 7.99
N GLU A 109 12.87 -1.09 8.60
CA GLU A 109 14.23 -1.36 8.06
C GLU A 109 14.50 -2.87 7.95
N ARG A 110 14.05 -3.67 8.93
CA ARG A 110 14.23 -5.13 8.90
C ARG A 110 13.38 -5.80 7.84
N TRP A 111 12.16 -5.31 7.63
CA TRP A 111 11.27 -5.82 6.59
C TRP A 111 11.82 -5.52 5.19
N GLU A 112 12.32 -4.30 4.96
CA GLU A 112 12.95 -3.93 3.69
C GLU A 112 14.15 -4.85 3.36
N SER A 113 15.03 -5.07 4.35
CA SER A 113 16.14 -6.01 4.18
C SER A 113 15.66 -7.45 3.93
N ALA A 114 14.62 -7.90 4.61
CA ALA A 114 14.04 -9.23 4.40
C ALA A 114 13.42 -9.38 3.01
N GLU A 115 12.80 -8.32 2.48
CA GLU A 115 12.20 -8.29 1.14
C GLU A 115 13.27 -8.42 0.06
N GLU A 116 14.41 -7.74 0.22
CA GLU A 116 15.55 -7.88 -0.67
C GLU A 116 16.10 -9.31 -0.69
N VAL A 117 16.26 -9.91 0.49
CA VAL A 117 16.71 -11.31 0.63
C VAL A 117 15.67 -12.26 0.04
N ARG A 118 14.38 -12.03 0.23
CA ARG A 118 13.31 -12.83 -0.37
C ARG A 118 13.39 -12.78 -1.89
N GLY A 119 13.53 -11.59 -2.48
CA GLY A 119 13.68 -11.42 -3.92
C GLY A 119 14.96 -12.05 -4.48
N ALA A 120 16.06 -12.06 -3.71
CA ALA A 120 17.27 -12.79 -4.07
C ALA A 120 17.08 -14.32 -3.99
N ALA A 121 16.39 -14.80 -2.96
CA ALA A 121 16.09 -16.21 -2.77
C ALA A 121 15.13 -16.74 -3.84
N GLU A 122 14.08 -16.01 -4.20
CA GLU A 122 13.15 -16.38 -5.27
C GLU A 122 13.85 -16.45 -6.63
N ARG A 123 14.69 -15.45 -6.95
CA ARG A 123 15.48 -15.46 -8.18
C ARG A 123 16.48 -16.61 -8.21
N SER A 124 17.18 -16.88 -7.12
CA SER A 124 18.13 -17.99 -7.04
C SER A 124 17.43 -19.36 -7.09
N TRP A 125 16.25 -19.48 -6.49
CA TRP A 125 15.43 -20.67 -6.62
C TRP A 125 14.96 -20.89 -8.06
N ALA A 126 14.48 -19.85 -8.72
CA ALA A 126 14.06 -19.92 -10.12
C ALA A 126 15.22 -20.33 -11.04
N THR A 127 16.43 -19.80 -10.83
CA THR A 127 17.61 -20.18 -11.61
C THR A 127 18.05 -21.61 -11.33
N VAL A 128 18.06 -22.07 -10.08
CA VAL A 128 18.39 -23.46 -9.72
C VAL A 128 17.37 -24.45 -10.28
N ARG A 129 16.07 -24.12 -10.19
CA ARG A 129 15.00 -24.94 -10.76
C ARG A 129 15.19 -25.12 -12.27
N LEU A 130 15.39 -24.02 -12.98
CA LEU A 130 15.64 -24.05 -14.43
C LEU A 130 16.94 -24.82 -14.75
N ALA A 131 18.03 -24.57 -14.03
CA ALA A 131 19.32 -25.22 -14.25
C ALA A 131 19.25 -26.73 -14.04
N ARG A 132 18.53 -27.21 -13.03
CA ARG A 132 18.29 -28.64 -12.81
C ARG A 132 17.51 -29.27 -13.96
N ALA A 133 16.47 -28.59 -14.44
CA ALA A 133 15.67 -29.08 -15.55
C ALA A 133 16.48 -29.11 -16.87
N VAL A 134 17.31 -28.09 -17.12
CA VAL A 134 18.29 -28.07 -18.23
C VAL A 134 19.26 -29.25 -18.09
N GLY A 135 19.84 -29.44 -16.91
CA GLY A 135 20.78 -30.53 -16.64
C GLY A 135 20.18 -31.91 -16.92
N ARG A 136 18.94 -32.16 -16.45
CA ARG A 136 18.21 -33.41 -16.75
C ARG A 136 17.97 -33.58 -18.25
N CYS A 137 17.56 -32.52 -18.94
CA CYS A 137 17.33 -32.56 -20.39
C CYS A 137 18.62 -32.89 -21.16
N LEU A 138 19.76 -32.31 -20.77
CA LEU A 138 21.06 -32.58 -21.39
C LEU A 138 21.53 -34.02 -21.13
N VAL A 139 21.35 -34.54 -19.92
CA VAL A 139 21.68 -35.94 -19.59
C VAL A 139 20.83 -36.92 -20.40
N LEU A 140 19.53 -36.66 -20.52
CA LEU A 140 18.63 -37.46 -21.36
C LEU A 140 18.98 -37.35 -22.85
N GLY A 141 19.36 -36.16 -23.33
CA GLY A 141 19.86 -35.97 -24.69
C GLY A 141 21.12 -36.78 -24.97
N ARG A 142 22.10 -36.75 -24.06
CA ARG A 142 23.31 -37.58 -24.17
C ARG A 142 23.00 -39.07 -24.15
N GLN A 143 22.03 -39.49 -23.33
CA GLN A 143 21.57 -40.87 -23.30
C GLN A 143 20.92 -41.27 -24.63
N LEU A 144 20.11 -40.39 -25.21
CA LEU A 144 19.48 -40.59 -26.52
C LEU A 144 20.53 -40.68 -27.65
N GLU A 145 21.54 -39.81 -27.64
CA GLU A 145 22.68 -39.90 -28.58
C GLU A 145 23.35 -41.27 -28.54
N GLY A 146 23.67 -41.77 -27.34
CA GLY A 146 24.27 -43.11 -27.17
C GLY A 146 23.35 -44.22 -27.69
N GLN A 147 22.06 -44.15 -27.39
CA GLN A 147 21.07 -45.14 -27.86
C GLN A 147 20.83 -45.07 -29.37
N MET A 148 20.92 -43.89 -29.97
CA MET A 148 20.84 -43.71 -31.42
C MET A 148 22.07 -44.25 -32.13
N LEU A 149 23.27 -44.11 -31.53
CA LEU A 149 24.49 -44.73 -32.04
C LEU A 149 24.40 -46.25 -31.97
N GLU A 150 23.82 -46.83 -30.90
CA GLU A 150 23.53 -48.28 -30.83
C GLU A 150 22.53 -48.72 -31.92
N LEU A 151 21.52 -47.90 -32.21
CA LEU A 151 20.49 -48.19 -33.24
C LEU A 151 21.03 -48.06 -34.69
N THR A 152 22.03 -47.21 -34.89
CA THR A 152 22.59 -46.90 -36.23
C THR A 152 23.92 -47.63 -36.47
N GLY A 153 24.57 -48.09 -35.40
CA GLY A 153 25.82 -48.81 -35.42
C GLY A 153 25.66 -50.22 -35.96
N ARG A 154 26.29 -50.51 -37.10
CA ARG A 154 26.46 -51.87 -37.59
C ARG A 154 27.44 -52.60 -36.66
N PRO A 155 27.15 -53.81 -36.16
CA PRO A 155 28.10 -54.53 -35.32
C PRO A 155 29.38 -54.81 -36.11
N VAL A 156 30.45 -54.12 -35.75
CA VAL A 156 31.80 -54.41 -36.27
C VAL A 156 32.24 -55.70 -35.61
N GLY A 157 31.99 -56.83 -36.29
CA GLY A 157 32.48 -58.15 -35.87
C GLY A 157 31.53 -59.34 -36.04
N ALA A 158 30.31 -59.17 -36.57
CA ALA A 158 29.39 -60.29 -36.75
C ALA A 158 29.64 -61.03 -38.08
N GLY A 159 30.12 -62.27 -38.00
CA GLY A 159 30.13 -63.22 -39.11
C GLY A 159 28.70 -63.61 -39.57
N PRO A 160 28.56 -64.32 -40.71
CA PRO A 160 27.31 -64.42 -41.46
C PRO A 160 26.14 -65.17 -40.79
N ASP A 161 26.35 -65.83 -39.64
CA ASP A 161 25.42 -66.84 -39.10
C ASP A 161 24.54 -66.37 -37.92
N SER A 162 24.50 -65.07 -37.62
CA SER A 162 23.74 -64.50 -36.47
C SER A 162 22.48 -63.73 -36.87
N GLY A 163 21.68 -64.25 -37.81
CA GLY A 163 20.51 -63.56 -38.36
C GLY A 163 19.35 -63.29 -37.38
N SER A 164 19.22 -64.04 -36.27
CA SER A 164 18.11 -63.88 -35.33
C SER A 164 18.40 -62.97 -34.13
N SER A 165 19.66 -62.87 -33.69
CA SER A 165 20.06 -62.04 -32.52
C SER A 165 20.01 -60.54 -32.84
N LEU A 166 20.32 -60.17 -34.09
CA LEU A 166 20.37 -58.77 -34.55
C LEU A 166 19.00 -58.07 -34.47
N VAL A 167 17.92 -58.76 -34.86
CA VAL A 167 16.56 -58.19 -34.83
C VAL A 167 16.06 -57.96 -33.40
N VAL A 168 16.44 -58.85 -32.46
CA VAL A 168 16.05 -58.74 -31.04
C VAL A 168 16.82 -57.62 -30.34
N GLU A 169 18.11 -57.44 -30.67
CA GLU A 169 18.94 -56.36 -30.15
C GLU A 169 18.51 -54.99 -30.69
N ASP A 170 18.20 -54.89 -31.99
CA ASP A 170 17.65 -53.68 -32.62
C ASP A 170 16.30 -53.28 -32.02
N HIS A 171 15.41 -54.25 -31.76
CA HIS A 171 14.13 -53.98 -31.12
C HIS A 171 14.30 -53.47 -29.68
N ARG A 172 15.22 -54.03 -28.91
CA ARG A 172 15.51 -53.60 -27.53
C ARG A 172 16.18 -52.22 -27.49
N ALA A 173 17.05 -51.90 -28.44
CA ALA A 173 17.64 -50.57 -28.60
C ALA A 173 16.56 -49.53 -28.97
N LEU A 174 15.67 -49.88 -29.90
CA LEU A 174 14.55 -49.03 -30.33
C LEU A 174 13.59 -48.71 -29.17
N VAL A 175 13.20 -49.71 -28.37
CA VAL A 175 12.33 -49.49 -27.20
C VAL A 175 12.99 -48.60 -26.13
N ARG A 176 14.31 -48.71 -25.95
CA ARG A 176 15.06 -47.84 -25.03
C ARG A 176 15.09 -46.39 -25.53
N ALA A 177 15.37 -46.18 -26.82
CA ALA A 177 15.35 -44.86 -27.47
C ALA A 177 13.95 -44.21 -27.49
N SER A 178 12.90 -45.00 -27.71
CA SER A 178 11.52 -44.49 -27.68
C SER A 178 11.12 -44.06 -26.27
N ASN A 179 11.53 -44.79 -25.23
CA ASN A 179 11.24 -44.42 -23.84
C ASN A 179 11.97 -43.13 -23.43
N THR A 180 13.24 -42.94 -23.82
CA THR A 180 13.97 -41.70 -23.55
C THR A 180 13.39 -40.50 -24.31
N LEU A 181 12.96 -40.69 -25.56
CA LEU A 181 12.22 -39.67 -26.33
C LEU A 181 10.89 -39.26 -25.66
N LEU A 182 10.13 -40.22 -25.14
CA LEU A 182 8.89 -39.93 -24.41
C LEU A 182 9.17 -39.16 -23.12
N MET A 183 10.23 -39.50 -22.38
CA MET A 183 10.64 -38.76 -21.19
C MET A 183 11.06 -37.32 -21.52
N LEU A 184 11.83 -37.13 -22.61
CA LEU A 184 12.17 -35.81 -23.12
C LEU A 184 10.92 -35.01 -23.51
N ARG A 185 9.98 -35.60 -24.27
CA ARG A 185 8.72 -34.92 -24.62
C ARG A 185 7.92 -34.50 -23.40
N ARG A 186 7.83 -35.34 -22.37
CA ARG A 186 7.14 -34.99 -21.11
C ARG A 186 7.73 -33.76 -20.44
N MET A 187 9.05 -33.58 -20.50
CA MET A 187 9.71 -32.38 -19.98
C MET A 187 9.43 -31.10 -20.79
N PHE A 188 8.95 -31.22 -22.04
CA PHE A 188 8.60 -30.07 -22.88
C PHE A 188 7.10 -29.73 -22.83
N THR A 189 6.25 -30.68 -22.43
CA THR A 189 4.79 -30.49 -22.35
C THR A 189 4.32 -29.90 -21.01
N THR A 190 5.26 -29.55 -20.14
CA THR A 190 5.03 -29.22 -18.74
C THR A 190 4.38 -27.84 -18.52
N THR A 191 3.43 -27.76 -17.59
CA THR A 191 2.69 -26.55 -17.20
C THR A 191 3.46 -25.65 -16.22
N GLU A 192 2.95 -24.44 -15.96
CA GLU A 192 3.68 -23.34 -15.29
C GLU A 192 4.26 -23.66 -13.90
N ASP A 193 3.63 -24.59 -13.17
CA ASP A 193 4.03 -24.99 -11.82
C ASP A 193 5.08 -26.10 -11.76
N GLU A 194 5.42 -26.73 -12.89
CA GLU A 194 6.36 -27.85 -12.90
C GLU A 194 7.82 -27.39 -13.09
N GLU A 195 8.76 -28.22 -12.62
CA GLU A 195 10.20 -27.91 -12.60
C GLU A 195 10.79 -27.57 -13.98
N CYS A 196 10.11 -27.97 -15.06
CA CYS A 196 10.55 -27.83 -16.44
C CYS A 196 9.98 -26.58 -17.14
N PHE A 197 9.22 -25.73 -16.44
CA PHE A 197 8.68 -24.51 -17.02
C PHE A 197 9.79 -23.55 -17.49
N GLY A 198 9.65 -23.04 -18.72
CA GLY A 198 10.60 -22.09 -19.32
C GLY A 198 11.81 -22.72 -20.02
N LEU A 199 11.89 -24.06 -20.14
CA LEU A 199 12.96 -24.76 -20.86
C LEU A 199 13.17 -24.24 -22.29
N ASP A 200 12.08 -23.98 -23.01
CA ASP A 200 12.09 -23.53 -24.42
C ASP A 200 12.68 -22.12 -24.62
N ARG A 201 12.87 -21.36 -23.54
CA ARG A 201 13.53 -20.04 -23.57
C ARG A 201 15.06 -20.16 -23.58
N VAL A 202 15.62 -21.31 -23.21
CA VAL A 202 17.06 -21.54 -23.14
C VAL A 202 17.60 -21.95 -24.51
N LYS A 203 18.59 -21.20 -25.03
CA LYS A 203 19.16 -21.41 -26.37
C LYS A 203 19.69 -22.83 -26.59
N VAL A 204 20.41 -23.39 -25.61
CA VAL A 204 21.01 -24.73 -25.69
C VAL A 204 19.95 -25.83 -25.82
N ILE A 205 18.81 -25.65 -25.17
CA ILE A 205 17.70 -26.60 -25.25
C ILE A 205 17.02 -26.50 -26.61
N ARG A 206 16.87 -25.29 -27.15
CA ARG A 206 16.35 -25.08 -28.50
C ARG A 206 17.23 -25.74 -29.56
N THR A 207 18.56 -25.63 -29.43
CA THR A 207 19.50 -26.30 -30.34
C THR A 207 19.45 -27.82 -30.17
N LEU A 208 19.40 -28.33 -28.94
CA LEU A 208 19.25 -29.78 -28.71
C LEU A 208 17.93 -30.31 -29.31
N ARG A 209 16.86 -29.53 -29.25
CA ARG A 209 15.56 -29.89 -29.83
C ARG A 209 15.59 -29.93 -31.37
N SER A 210 16.21 -28.94 -32.01
CA SER A 210 16.32 -28.89 -33.48
C SER A 210 17.29 -29.94 -34.02
N ASP A 211 18.44 -30.08 -33.35
CA ASP A 211 19.59 -30.78 -33.93
C ASP A 211 19.63 -32.26 -33.54
N LEU A 212 19.05 -32.63 -32.39
CA LEU A 212 19.05 -34.00 -31.89
C LEU A 212 17.64 -34.60 -31.80
N ILE A 213 16.73 -33.97 -31.05
CA ILE A 213 15.43 -34.60 -30.74
C ILE A 213 14.57 -34.75 -32.00
N SER A 214 14.45 -33.70 -32.81
CA SER A 214 13.63 -33.74 -34.03
C SER A 214 14.09 -34.82 -35.04
N PRO A 215 15.39 -34.94 -35.36
CA PRO A 215 15.86 -36.03 -36.22
C PRO A 215 15.81 -37.41 -35.53
N ALA A 216 16.01 -37.50 -34.21
CA ALA A 216 15.84 -38.75 -33.47
C ALA A 216 14.40 -39.27 -33.56
N GLU A 217 13.41 -38.38 -33.41
CA GLU A 217 11.99 -38.74 -33.52
C GLU A 217 11.64 -39.25 -34.91
N SER A 218 12.15 -38.61 -35.98
CA SER A 218 11.87 -39.05 -37.35
C SER A 218 12.55 -40.39 -37.66
N ALA A 219 13.79 -40.59 -37.20
CA ALA A 219 14.52 -41.84 -37.38
C ALA A 219 13.86 -43.02 -36.66
N VAL A 220 13.48 -42.84 -35.38
CA VAL A 220 12.80 -43.89 -34.60
C VAL A 220 11.43 -44.21 -35.18
N LYS A 221 10.66 -43.21 -35.63
CA LYS A 221 9.38 -43.43 -36.31
C LYS A 221 9.54 -44.22 -37.61
N ALA A 222 10.51 -43.84 -38.45
CA ALA A 222 10.77 -44.54 -39.71
C ALA A 222 11.18 -46.01 -39.47
N ARG A 223 12.06 -46.27 -38.50
CA ARG A 223 12.47 -47.63 -38.12
C ARG A 223 11.32 -48.43 -37.53
N ALA A 224 10.49 -47.85 -36.67
CA ALA A 224 9.30 -48.51 -36.15
C ALA A 224 8.32 -48.90 -37.26
N THR A 225 8.09 -48.02 -38.25
CA THR A 225 7.23 -48.35 -39.40
C THR A 225 7.81 -49.44 -40.31
N GLN A 226 9.13 -49.56 -40.40
CA GLN A 226 9.80 -50.63 -41.17
C GLN A 226 9.75 -52.00 -40.48
N ILE A 227 9.59 -52.04 -39.16
CA ILE A 227 9.49 -53.30 -38.40
C ILE A 227 8.04 -53.81 -38.37
N ILE A 228 7.07 -52.89 -38.44
CA ILE A 228 5.64 -53.22 -38.40
C ILE A 228 5.09 -53.60 -39.79
N ASN A 229 5.64 -53.01 -40.87
CA ASN A 229 5.31 -53.34 -42.26
C ASN A 229 6.19 -54.47 -42.80
#